data_AF-A0A3P7DSC7-F1
#
_entry.id   AF-A0A3P7DSC7-F1
#
_cell.length_a   1.000
_cell.length_b   1.000
_cell.length_c   1.000
_cell.angle_alpha   90.00
_cell.angle_beta   90.00
_cell.angle_gamma   90.00
#
_symmetry.space_group_name_H-M   'P 1'
#
loop_
_entity.id
_entity.type
_entity.pdbx_description
1 polymer ?
#
loop_
_entity_poly.entity_id
_entity_poly.type
_entity_poly.pdbx_seq_one_letter_code
_entity_poly.pdbx_strand_id
1 'polypeptide(L)'
;MKRRYWICAPNEAFLGTARPVRATVLIDDEPRMSMDELEGVTNALCYAHGIVTSPISLPAHLYAAADLAKRGRNNFKTEQNVADDNGSTSSGSDGKGHFTNDGSEDYFPMMSAELANKLKYKFWA
;
A
#
# COMPACT_ATOMS: atom_id res chain seq x y z
N MET A 1 -21.02 -19.00 10.53
CA MET A 1 -19.62 -18.63 10.85
C MET A 1 -19.64 -17.31 11.59
N LYS A 2 -19.26 -17.25 12.87
CA LYS A 2 -19.14 -15.97 13.60
C LYS A 2 -17.91 -15.24 13.07
N ARG A 3 -18.03 -13.95 12.76
CA ARG A 3 -16.90 -13.12 12.35
C ARG A 3 -15.94 -12.99 13.54
N ARG A 4 -14.67 -13.37 13.36
CA ARG A 4 -13.59 -13.18 14.34
C ARG A 4 -12.94 -11.83 14.08
N TYR A 5 -12.93 -10.95 15.08
CA TYR A 5 -12.32 -9.63 15.00
C TYR A 5 -11.75 -9.24 16.36
N TRP A 6 -10.68 -8.45 16.34
CA TRP A 6 -10.07 -7.87 17.53
C TRP A 6 -9.66 -6.43 17.28
N ILE A 7 -9.27 -5.77 18.37
CA ILE A 7 -8.76 -4.41 18.36
C ILE A 7 -7.27 -4.47 18.72
N CYS A 8 -6.43 -3.92 17.85
CA CYS A 8 -4.99 -3.86 18.02
C CYS A 8 -4.57 -2.40 18.26
N ALA A 9 -3.85 -2.15 19.35
CA ALA A 9 -3.28 -0.83 19.68
C ALA A 9 -1.84 -1.00 20.23
N PRO A 10 -0.90 -1.41 19.37
CA PRO A 10 0.45 -1.80 19.77
C PRO A 10 1.39 -0.61 20.03
N ASN A 11 1.12 0.54 19.41
CA ASN A 11 1.98 1.71 19.49
C ASN A 11 1.69 2.55 20.74
N GLU A 12 2.72 3.23 21.22
CA GLU A 12 2.55 4.27 22.25
C GLU A 12 1.98 5.55 21.63
N ALA A 13 1.06 6.20 22.35
CA ALA A 13 0.46 7.47 21.94
C ALA A 13 1.38 8.63 22.31
N PHE A 14 2.29 9.03 21.41
CA PHE A 14 3.17 10.18 21.66
C PHE A 14 2.42 11.51 21.73
N LEU A 15 1.35 11.66 20.93
CA LEU A 15 0.52 12.86 20.91
C LEU A 15 -0.95 12.49 20.81
N GLY A 16 -1.76 13.04 21.72
CA GLY A 16 -3.21 12.82 21.76
C GLY A 16 -3.58 11.38 22.11
N THR A 17 -4.75 10.94 21.64
CA THR A 17 -5.26 9.59 21.89
C THR A 17 -4.88 8.66 20.73
N ALA A 18 -4.29 7.51 21.05
CA ALA A 18 -3.99 6.48 20.05
C ALA A 18 -5.26 6.06 19.29
N ARG A 19 -5.10 5.74 18.01
CA ARG A 19 -6.18 5.23 17.15
C ARG A 19 -6.06 3.71 17.05
N PRO A 20 -6.89 2.95 17.79
CA PRO A 20 -6.84 1.51 17.72
C PRO A 20 -7.34 1.00 16.36
N VAL A 21 -6.74 -0.07 15.85
CA VAL A 21 -7.07 -0.67 14.55
C VAL A 21 -7.92 -1.91 14.77
N ARG A 22 -9.05 -2.01 14.05
CA ARG A 22 -9.88 -3.22 14.05
C ARG A 22 -9.38 -4.17 12.97
N ALA A 23 -8.87 -5.33 13.37
CA ALA A 23 -8.55 -6.42 12.47
C ALA A 23 -9.73 -7.40 12.40
N THR A 24 -10.04 -7.91 11.21
CA THR A 24 -11.16 -8.84 10.98
C THR A 24 -10.69 -9.96 10.08
N VAL A 25 -10.91 -11.20 10.51
CA VAL A 25 -10.62 -12.37 9.68
C VAL A 25 -11.71 -12.50 8.62
N LEU A 26 -11.32 -12.39 7.35
CA LEU A 26 -12.22 -12.58 6.21
C LEU A 26 -12.24 -14.03 5.72
N ILE A 27 -11.06 -14.64 5.65
CA ILE A 27 -10.83 -16.01 5.19
C ILE A 27 -9.95 -16.69 6.24
N ASP A 28 -10.32 -17.91 6.62
CA ASP A 28 -9.77 -18.64 7.77
C ASP A 28 -9.66 -20.13 7.43
N ASP A 29 -8.59 -20.45 6.71
CA ASP A 29 -8.29 -21.79 6.22
C ASP A 29 -7.76 -22.69 7.35
N GLU A 30 -7.87 -24.01 7.18
CA GLU A 30 -7.34 -24.97 8.15
C GLU A 30 -5.82 -25.15 7.98
N PRO A 31 -5.04 -25.24 9.07
CA PRO A 31 -5.46 -25.21 10.47
C PRO A 31 -5.77 -23.78 10.96
N ARG A 32 -6.93 -23.61 11.60
CA ARG A 32 -7.34 -22.32 12.13
C ARG A 32 -6.47 -21.94 13.33
N MET A 33 -5.85 -20.77 13.26
CA MET A 33 -5.20 -20.17 14.42
C MET A 33 -6.24 -19.80 15.48
N SER A 34 -5.92 -19.98 16.75
CA SER A 34 -6.72 -19.49 17.86
C SER A 34 -6.78 -17.95 17.85
N MET A 35 -7.72 -17.37 18.60
CA MET A 35 -7.83 -15.92 18.71
C MET A 35 -6.57 -15.30 19.33
N ASP A 36 -6.05 -15.94 20.38
CA ASP A 36 -4.85 -15.49 21.10
C ASP A 36 -3.60 -15.55 20.20
N GLU A 37 -3.48 -16.58 19.36
CA GLU A 37 -2.41 -16.67 18.37
C GLU A 37 -2.52 -15.56 17.32
N LEU A 38 -3.71 -15.28 16.80
CA LEU A 38 -3.92 -14.20 15.83
C LEU A 38 -3.56 -12.84 16.42
N GLU A 39 -3.99 -12.56 17.64
CA GLU A 39 -3.65 -11.33 18.36
C GLU A 39 -2.14 -11.23 18.64
N GLY A 40 -1.54 -12.31 19.12
CA GLY A 40 -0.10 -12.39 19.40
C GLY A 40 0.77 -12.20 18.17
N VAL A 41 0.46 -12.89 17.06
CA VAL A 41 1.15 -12.74 15.77
C VAL A 41 0.99 -11.33 15.24
N THR A 42 -0.24 -10.79 15.26
CA THR A 42 -0.50 -9.43 14.77
C THR A 42 0.27 -8.39 15.57
N ASN A 43 0.32 -8.53 16.90
CA ASN A 43 1.10 -7.66 17.77
C ASN A 43 2.60 -7.79 17.47
N ALA A 44 3.14 -9.00 17.37
CA ALA A 44 4.55 -9.23 17.04
C ALA A 44 4.97 -8.60 15.70
N LEU A 45 4.10 -8.67 14.69
CA LEU A 45 4.33 -8.03 13.39
C LEU A 45 4.41 -6.50 13.45
N CYS A 46 3.88 -5.87 14.49
CA CYS A 46 3.97 -4.42 14.70
C CYS A 46 5.36 -3.98 15.21
N TYR A 47 6.18 -4.91 15.70
CA TYR A 47 7.58 -4.67 16.09
C TYR A 47 8.56 -4.93 14.95
N ALA A 48 8.12 -5.52 13.84
CA ALA A 48 8.98 -5.90 12.72
C ALA A 48 9.34 -4.74 11.78
N HIS A 49 8.99 -3.49 12.13
CA HIS A 49 9.25 -2.33 11.28
C HIS A 49 10.71 -1.87 11.38
N GLY A 50 11.51 -2.12 10.34
CA GLY A 50 12.96 -1.91 10.37
C GLY A 50 13.45 -0.45 10.43
N ILE A 51 12.55 0.55 10.40
CA ILE A 51 12.92 1.98 10.39
C ILE A 51 12.90 2.58 11.81
N VAL A 52 12.11 2.01 12.73
CA VAL A 52 11.89 2.57 14.07
C VAL A 52 12.05 1.48 15.12
N THR A 53 12.62 1.81 16.28
CA THR A 53 12.87 0.87 17.38
C THR A 53 11.68 0.70 18.33
N SER A 54 10.50 1.23 17.98
CA SER A 54 9.25 1.15 18.74
C SER A 54 8.15 0.48 17.91
N PRO A 55 7.15 -0.15 18.55
CA PRO A 55 6.03 -0.72 17.81
C PRO A 55 5.25 0.36 17.05
N ILE A 56 4.88 0.03 15.81
CA ILE A 56 4.04 0.89 14.94
C ILE A 56 2.58 0.46 15.02
N SER A 57 1.64 1.35 14.67
CA SER A 57 0.20 1.13 14.85
C SER A 57 -0.43 0.04 13.96
N LEU A 58 0.30 -0.44 12.95
CA LEU A 58 -0.11 -1.46 11.98
C LEU A 58 1.02 -2.47 11.80
N PRO A 59 0.72 -3.75 11.49
CA PRO A 59 1.74 -4.72 11.11
C PRO A 59 2.69 -4.19 10.02
N ALA A 60 3.99 -4.44 10.16
CA ALA A 60 5.03 -3.91 9.25
C ALA A 60 4.76 -4.18 7.77
N HIS A 61 4.15 -5.31 7.44
CA HIS A 61 3.76 -5.68 6.08
C HIS A 61 2.71 -4.73 5.47
N LEU A 62 1.74 -4.28 6.28
CA LEU A 62 0.73 -3.31 5.84
C LEU A 62 1.35 -1.93 5.65
N TYR A 63 2.28 -1.56 6.52
CA TYR A 63 3.03 -0.32 6.39
C TYR A 63 3.87 -0.30 5.10
N ALA A 64 4.63 -1.37 4.84
CA ALA A 64 5.41 -1.53 3.62
C ALA A 64 4.53 -1.50 2.35
N ALA A 65 3.34 -2.10 2.39
CA ALA A 65 2.38 -2.04 1.28
C ALA A 65 1.89 -0.60 1.02
N ALA A 66 1.64 0.19 2.07
CA ALA A 66 1.26 1.60 1.93
C ALA A 66 2.40 2.45 1.34
N ASP A 67 3.64 2.21 1.76
CA ASP A 67 4.82 2.87 1.19
C ASP A 67 5.07 2.49 -0.27
N LEU A 68 4.88 1.20 -0.62
CA LEU A 68 4.91 0.75 -2.01
C LEU A 68 3.85 1.45 -2.87
N ALA A 69 2.61 1.57 -2.36
CA ALA A 69 1.54 2.28 -3.05
C ALA A 69 1.84 3.79 -3.20
N LYS A 70 2.41 4.43 -2.17
CA LYS A 70 2.85 5.83 -2.21
C LYS A 70 3.96 6.02 -3.26
N ARG A 71 4.94 5.10 -3.31
CA ARG A 71 6.01 5.11 -4.32
C ARG A 71 5.45 4.90 -5.72
N GLY A 72 4.55 3.94 -5.91
CA GLY A 72 3.86 3.72 -7.19
C GLY A 72 3.11 4.96 -7.67
N ARG A 73 2.41 5.66 -6.75
CA ARG A 73 1.75 6.93 -7.07
C ARG A 73 2.72 8.04 -7.45
N ASN A 74 3.88 8.12 -6.79
CA ASN A 74 4.89 9.11 -7.14
C ASN A 74 5.49 8.84 -8.53
N ASN A 75 5.81 7.57 -8.84
CA ASN A 75 6.26 7.19 -10.18
C ASN A 75 5.22 7.56 -11.25
N PHE A 76 3.94 7.24 -11.00
CA PHE A 76 2.85 7.59 -11.90
C PHE A 76 2.76 9.10 -12.17
N LYS A 77 2.86 9.94 -11.13
CA LYS A 77 2.86 11.40 -11.28
C LYS A 77 4.07 11.89 -12.08
N THR A 78 5.25 11.32 -11.86
CA THR A 78 6.46 11.69 -12.62
C THR A 78 6.27 11.40 -14.10
N GLU A 79 5.80 10.21 -14.47
CA GLU A 79 5.56 9.85 -15.88
C GLU A 79 4.45 10.70 -16.52
N GLN A 80 3.41 11.06 -15.77
CA GLN A 80 2.40 12.00 -16.27
C GLN A 80 2.97 13.39 -16.56
N ASN A 81 3.83 13.93 -15.70
CA ASN A 81 4.45 15.24 -15.93
C ASN A 81 5.47 15.22 -17.07
N VAL A 82 6.22 14.12 -17.25
CA VAL A 82 7.19 13.99 -18.36
C VAL A 82 6.49 14.05 -19.72
N ALA A 83 5.24 13.57 -19.80
CA ALA A 83 4.45 13.67 -21.03
C ALA A 83 4.05 15.12 -21.36
N ASP A 84 3.90 15.98 -20.36
CA ASP A 84 3.53 17.39 -20.55
C ASP A 84 4.73 18.27 -20.97
N ASP A 85 5.97 17.91 -20.59
CA ASP A 85 7.16 18.74 -20.83
C ASP A 85 7.81 18.57 -22.22
N ASN A 86 7.40 17.58 -23.03
CA ASN A 86 8.00 17.32 -24.35
C ASN A 86 7.16 17.83 -25.55
N GLY A 87 6.20 18.71 -25.32
CA GLY A 87 5.32 19.23 -26.38
C GLY A 87 4.73 20.59 -26.06
N SER A 88 5.42 21.65 -26.46
CA SER A 88 4.85 23.00 -26.57
C SER A 88 3.60 22.99 -27.45
N THR A 89 2.39 22.91 -26.89
CA THR A 89 1.16 23.32 -27.60
C THR A 89 0.09 23.84 -26.63
N SER A 90 -0.54 24.91 -27.09
CA SER A 90 -1.56 25.75 -26.49
C SER A 90 -2.75 25.05 -25.81
N SER A 91 -3.25 25.71 -24.77
CA SER A 91 -4.55 25.49 -24.11
C SER A 91 -5.70 25.27 -25.09
N GLY A 92 -6.30 24.08 -25.04
CA GLY A 92 -7.53 23.75 -25.73
C GLY A 92 -7.90 22.29 -25.48
N SER A 93 -8.79 22.07 -24.52
CA SER A 93 -9.65 20.87 -24.40
C SER A 93 -9.08 19.55 -24.94
N ASP A 94 -8.32 18.83 -24.09
CA ASP A 94 -8.32 17.37 -23.90
C ASP A 94 -7.04 16.98 -23.14
N GLY A 95 -7.00 17.31 -21.84
CA GLY A 95 -5.88 17.01 -20.94
C GLY A 95 -5.74 15.53 -20.60
N LYS A 96 -5.67 14.68 -21.63
CA LYS A 96 -5.40 13.25 -21.45
C LYS A 96 -3.90 13.06 -21.18
N GLY A 97 -3.51 13.13 -19.91
CA GLY A 97 -2.18 12.67 -19.47
C GLY A 97 -1.91 11.24 -19.98
N HIS A 98 -0.63 10.91 -20.19
CA HIS A 98 -0.17 9.66 -20.81
C HIS A 98 -0.93 8.39 -20.39
N PHE A 99 -1.29 8.32 -19.11
CA PHE A 99 -2.17 7.29 -18.56
C PHE A 99 -3.58 7.84 -18.27
N THR A 100 -4.44 7.82 -19.27
CA THR A 100 -5.88 8.10 -19.07
C THR A 100 -6.70 6.84 -19.18
N ASN A 101 -7.44 6.54 -18.12
CA ASN A 101 -8.33 5.39 -18.08
C ASN A 101 -9.45 5.61 -19.09
N ASP A 102 -9.42 4.82 -20.16
CA ASP A 102 -10.40 4.80 -21.24
C ASP A 102 -11.51 3.75 -21.02
N GLY A 103 -11.48 3.04 -19.89
CA GLY A 103 -12.38 1.95 -19.57
C GLY A 103 -12.06 0.64 -20.28
N SER A 104 -10.96 0.56 -21.05
CA SER A 104 -10.54 -0.70 -21.67
C SER A 104 -10.04 -1.69 -20.60
N GLU A 105 -10.27 -2.99 -20.84
CA GLU A 105 -9.78 -4.05 -19.94
C GLU A 105 -8.23 -4.10 -19.91
N ASP A 106 -7.59 -3.63 -20.99
CA ASP A 106 -6.15 -3.61 -21.17
C ASP A 106 -5.45 -2.41 -20.53
N TYR A 107 -6.19 -1.38 -20.10
CA TYR A 107 -5.63 -0.16 -19.53
C TYR A 107 -4.67 -0.43 -18.36
N PHE A 108 -5.11 -1.19 -17.35
CA PHE A 108 -4.30 -1.48 -16.17
C PHE A 108 -3.10 -2.40 -16.48
N PRO A 109 -3.25 -3.48 -17.27
CA PRO A 109 -2.11 -4.25 -17.76
C PRO A 109 -1.06 -3.42 -18.50
N MET A 110 -1.47 -2.55 -19.44
CA MET A 110 -0.56 -1.71 -20.21
C MET A 110 0.16 -0.68 -19.33
N MET A 111 -0.60 0.05 -18.50
CA MET A 111 -0.05 1.02 -17.55
C MET A 111 0.94 0.35 -16.58
N SER A 112 0.61 -0.84 -16.07
CA SER A 112 1.49 -1.59 -15.17
C SER A 112 2.75 -2.10 -15.87
N ALA A 113 2.66 -2.51 -17.15
CA ALA A 113 3.80 -2.96 -17.92
C ALA A 113 4.78 -1.80 -18.21
N GLU A 114 4.25 -0.61 -18.48
CA GLU A 114 5.06 0.57 -18.73
C GLU A 114 5.76 1.10 -17.48
N LEU A 115 5.03 1.13 -16.35
CA LEU A 115 5.55 1.54 -15.04
C LEU A 115 6.39 0.47 -14.35
N ALA A 116 6.47 -0.74 -14.91
CA ALA A 116 7.28 -1.81 -14.36
C ALA A 116 8.76 -1.41 -14.34
N ASN A 117 9.47 -1.82 -13.29
CA ASN A 117 10.90 -1.58 -13.19
C ASN A 117 11.62 -2.30 -14.35
N LYS A 118 12.26 -1.54 -15.24
CA LYS A 118 13.05 -2.05 -16.38
C LYS A 118 14.43 -2.56 -15.98
N LEU A 119 14.83 -2.41 -14.71
CA LEU A 119 16.08 -2.94 -14.20
C LEU A 119 16.03 -4.47 -14.14
N LYS A 120 17.12 -5.11 -14.58
CA LYS A 120 17.31 -6.57 -14.50
C LYS A 120 17.16 -7.12 -13.07
N TYR A 121 17.45 -6.28 -12.07
CA TYR A 121 17.43 -6.65 -10.66
C TYR A 121 16.26 -5.97 -9.96
N LYS A 122 15.44 -6.78 -9.28
CA LYS A 122 14.40 -6.28 -8.37
C LYS A 122 15.05 -5.96 -7.03
N PHE A 123 15.20 -4.67 -6.72
CA PHE A 123 15.54 -4.24 -5.37
C PHE A 123 14.24 -4.02 -4.60
N TRP A 124 14.00 -4.86 -3.61
CA TRP A 124 13.05 -4.57 -2.54
C TRP A 124 13.86 -3.82 -1.48
N ALA A 125 13.46 -2.57 -1.21
CA ALA A 125 13.88 -1.84 -0.03
C ALA A 125 12.68 -1.80 0.92
#